data_AF-A0A258BZ22-F1
#
_entry.id   AF-A0A258BZ22-F1
#
_cell.length_a   1.000
_cell.length_b   1.000
_cell.length_c   1.000
_cell.angle_alpha   90.00
_cell.angle_beta   90.00
_cell.angle_gamma   90.00
#
_symmetry.space_group_name_H-M   'P 1'
#
loop_
_entity.id
_entity.type
_entity.pdbx_description
1 polymer ?
#
loop_
_entity_poly.entity_id
_entity_poly.type
_entity_poly.pdbx_seq_one_letter_code
_entity_poly.pdbx_strand_id
1 'polypeptide(L)'
;FKRVMTAIVNFVNVELSAVYFDVRKDSLYCDPAFATAKGWDAATAEWGNRRRAVRTVMALVMERLLTWLAPVMPFTTDEAFGESHLKGEAPSVHLLQFPATPEGWQNPQLAARWEKIFAVRRVVTGALEVERREKRIGASLEAAPKVIIADKALIDAFEGENAADIFITSGAELVQAAEGPAGAFTLPDAPGIWVVPQKATGIKCRRSWKYFDPATADPAFPDITPRDALAVKAWDKLG
;
A
#
# COMPACT_ATOMS: atom_id res chain seq x y z
N PHE A 1 5.06 -26.69 15.89
CA PHE A 1 4.44 -26.49 14.56
C PHE A 1 3.16 -25.64 14.58
N LYS A 2 2.09 -25.99 15.34
CA LYS A 2 0.82 -25.22 15.35
C LYS A 2 0.98 -23.71 15.57
N ARG A 3 1.70 -23.29 16.62
CA ARG A 3 1.93 -21.86 16.94
C ARG A 3 2.63 -21.11 15.80
N VAL A 4 3.62 -21.72 15.17
CA VAL A 4 4.38 -21.13 14.05
C VAL A 4 3.48 -20.98 12.83
N MET A 5 2.71 -22.01 12.49
CA MET A 5 1.76 -21.94 11.37
C MET A 5 0.70 -20.87 11.58
N THR A 6 0.14 -20.75 12.79
CA THR A 6 -0.80 -19.67 13.12
C THR A 6 -0.15 -18.29 12.95
N ALA A 7 1.09 -18.10 13.40
CA ALA A 7 1.79 -16.83 13.26
C ALA A 7 2.05 -16.48 11.78
N ILE A 8 2.54 -17.43 10.97
CA ILE A 8 2.80 -17.20 9.55
C ILE A 8 1.49 -16.95 8.78
N VAL A 9 0.46 -17.75 9.01
CA VAL A 9 -0.84 -17.58 8.34
C VAL A 9 -1.45 -16.23 8.69
N ASN A 10 -1.39 -15.81 9.96
CA ASN A 10 -1.87 -14.48 10.36
C ASN A 10 -1.05 -13.38 9.70
N PHE A 11 0.28 -13.49 9.66
CA PHE A 11 1.15 -12.51 8.98
C PHE A 11 0.83 -12.40 7.49
N VAL A 12 0.69 -13.51 6.78
CA VAL A 12 0.38 -13.53 5.35
C VAL A 12 -1.01 -12.95 5.07
N ASN A 13 -2.02 -13.28 5.88
CA ASN A 13 -3.38 -12.82 5.63
C ASN A 13 -3.61 -11.36 6.06
N VAL A 14 -3.18 -10.99 7.26
CA VAL A 14 -3.49 -9.69 7.87
C VAL A 14 -2.49 -8.63 7.41
N GLU A 15 -1.19 -8.90 7.52
CA GLU A 15 -0.16 -7.89 7.23
C GLU A 15 0.14 -7.80 5.74
N LEU A 16 0.34 -8.94 5.07
CA LEU A 16 0.71 -8.94 3.66
C LEU A 16 -0.50 -8.73 2.74
N SER A 17 -1.48 -9.64 2.77
CA SER A 17 -2.60 -9.64 1.83
C SER A 17 -3.54 -8.45 2.02
N ALA A 18 -4.07 -8.27 3.23
CA ALA A 18 -5.11 -7.26 3.51
C ALA A 18 -4.58 -5.82 3.65
N VAL A 19 -3.28 -5.65 3.87
CA VAL A 19 -2.66 -4.34 4.10
C VAL A 19 -1.57 -4.07 3.09
N TYR A 20 -0.41 -4.73 3.19
CA TYR A 20 0.79 -4.32 2.47
C TYR A 20 0.60 -4.40 0.95
N PHE A 21 0.17 -5.54 0.43
CA PHE A 21 -0.04 -5.70 -1.01
C PHE A 21 -1.18 -4.84 -1.52
N ASP A 22 -2.28 -4.73 -0.76
CA ASP A 22 -3.43 -3.93 -1.20
C ASP A 22 -3.08 -2.43 -1.34
N VAL A 23 -2.36 -1.88 -0.36
CA VAL A 23 -1.84 -0.50 -0.39
C VAL A 23 -0.80 -0.32 -1.50
N ARG A 24 0.08 -1.31 -1.72
CA ARG A 24 1.22 -1.17 -2.66
C ARG A 24 0.92 -1.55 -4.11
N LYS A 25 -0.23 -2.15 -4.43
CA LYS A 25 -0.65 -2.47 -5.82
C LYS A 25 -0.49 -1.28 -6.76
N ASP A 26 -0.95 -0.10 -6.35
CA ASP A 26 -0.86 1.13 -7.14
C ASP A 26 0.60 1.46 -7.50
N SER A 27 1.52 1.39 -6.54
CA SER A 27 2.95 1.60 -6.81
C SER A 27 3.57 0.50 -7.69
N LEU A 28 3.20 -0.76 -7.49
CA LEU A 28 3.76 -1.88 -8.24
C LEU A 28 3.36 -1.84 -9.73
N TYR A 29 2.16 -1.34 -10.02
CA TYR A 29 1.60 -1.31 -11.36
C TYR A 29 1.81 0.02 -12.09
N CYS A 30 1.75 1.14 -11.36
CA CYS A 30 1.70 2.48 -11.98
C CYS A 30 3.02 3.25 -11.92
N ASP A 31 3.88 2.98 -10.93
CA ASP A 31 5.16 3.70 -10.83
C ASP A 31 6.18 3.22 -11.89
N PRO A 32 7.14 4.08 -12.28
CA PRO A 32 8.16 3.76 -13.28
C PRO A 32 8.92 2.46 -12.95
N ALA A 33 9.10 1.60 -13.95
CA ALA A 33 9.86 0.36 -13.79
C ALA A 33 11.36 0.66 -13.71
N PHE A 34 12.11 -0.01 -12.82
CA PHE A 34 13.56 0.21 -12.71
C PHE A 34 14.34 0.01 -14.03
N ALA A 35 13.80 -0.78 -14.97
CA ALA A 35 14.35 -0.90 -16.32
C ALA A 35 14.40 0.44 -17.10
N THR A 36 13.53 1.40 -16.76
CA THR A 36 13.50 2.74 -17.36
C THR A 36 14.42 3.75 -16.65
N ALA A 37 15.21 3.31 -15.64
CA ALA A 37 15.98 4.20 -14.77
C ALA A 37 16.95 5.15 -15.50
N LYS A 38 17.48 4.75 -16.65
CA LYS A 38 18.38 5.59 -17.46
C LYS A 38 17.68 6.85 -18.00
N GLY A 39 16.36 6.84 -18.14
CA GLY A 39 15.56 7.96 -18.65
C GLY A 39 14.87 8.79 -17.57
N TRP A 40 15.11 8.49 -16.28
CA TRP A 40 14.46 9.17 -15.17
C TRP A 40 15.03 10.57 -14.95
N ASP A 41 14.14 11.55 -14.87
CA ASP A 41 14.43 12.80 -14.18
C ASP A 41 14.19 12.64 -12.67
N ALA A 42 14.42 13.71 -11.90
CA ALA A 42 14.26 13.68 -10.44
C ALA A 42 12.84 13.28 -10.00
N ALA A 43 11.80 13.78 -10.68
CA ALA A 43 10.41 13.47 -10.37
C ALA A 43 10.07 12.01 -10.68
N THR A 44 10.56 11.49 -11.81
CA THR A 44 10.37 10.08 -12.18
C THR A 44 11.12 9.16 -11.22
N ALA A 45 12.33 9.55 -10.79
CA ALA A 45 13.13 8.76 -9.86
C ALA A 45 12.47 8.61 -8.49
N GLU A 46 11.73 9.60 -8.01
CA GLU A 46 10.97 9.52 -6.76
C GLU A 46 9.99 8.33 -6.77
N TRP A 47 9.11 8.27 -7.76
CA TRP A 47 8.14 7.18 -7.91
C TRP A 47 8.82 5.85 -8.26
N GLY A 48 9.84 5.86 -9.11
CA GLY A 48 10.60 4.66 -9.45
C GLY A 48 11.30 4.04 -8.24
N ASN A 49 11.85 4.87 -7.34
CA ASN A 49 12.47 4.43 -6.09
C ASN A 49 11.42 3.90 -5.11
N ARG A 50 10.22 4.47 -5.06
CA ARG A 50 9.10 3.93 -4.28
C ARG A 50 8.76 2.49 -4.70
N ARG A 51 8.60 2.23 -6.00
CA ARG A 51 8.36 0.87 -6.53
C ARG A 51 9.52 -0.08 -6.20
N ARG A 52 10.75 0.39 -6.34
CA ARG A 52 11.94 -0.40 -6.02
C ARG A 52 11.98 -0.78 -4.54
N ALA A 53 11.70 0.16 -3.63
CA ALA A 53 11.65 -0.09 -2.20
C ALA A 53 10.61 -1.17 -1.84
N VAL A 54 9.42 -1.11 -2.44
CA VAL A 54 8.38 -2.15 -2.25
C VAL A 54 8.89 -3.51 -2.73
N ARG A 55 9.48 -3.60 -3.93
CA ARG A 55 10.03 -4.86 -4.46
C ARG A 55 11.15 -5.41 -3.61
N THR A 56 11.99 -4.56 -3.02
CA THR A 56 13.05 -4.99 -2.09
C THR A 56 12.45 -5.66 -0.86
N VAL A 57 11.44 -5.06 -0.22
CA VAL A 57 10.76 -5.69 0.93
C VAL A 57 10.07 -7.00 0.51
N MET A 58 9.41 -7.05 -0.65
CA MET A 58 8.79 -8.28 -1.16
C MET A 58 9.79 -9.40 -1.40
N ALA A 59 10.97 -9.10 -1.95
CA ALA A 59 12.03 -10.09 -2.15
C ALA A 59 12.51 -10.66 -0.81
N LEU A 60 12.73 -9.80 0.18
CA LEU A 60 13.13 -10.20 1.53
C LEU A 60 12.06 -11.06 2.22
N VAL A 61 10.78 -10.71 2.05
CA VAL A 61 9.65 -11.49 2.56
C VAL A 61 9.60 -12.87 1.87
N MET A 62 9.79 -12.93 0.56
CA MET A 62 9.81 -14.18 -0.21
C MET A 62 10.89 -15.15 0.29
N GLU A 63 12.13 -14.68 0.45
CA GLU A 63 13.25 -15.47 1.00
C GLU A 63 12.90 -16.14 2.34
N ARG A 64 12.29 -15.36 3.23
CA ARG A 64 11.91 -15.79 4.57
C ARG A 64 10.74 -16.78 4.53
N LEU A 65 9.68 -16.47 3.78
CA LEU A 65 8.53 -17.36 3.67
C LEU A 65 8.90 -18.70 3.01
N LEU A 66 9.72 -18.71 1.96
CA LEU A 66 10.18 -19.93 1.31
C LEU A 66 10.91 -20.85 2.30
N THR A 67 11.88 -20.31 3.03
CA THR A 67 12.68 -21.10 3.98
C THR A 67 11.89 -21.49 5.24
N TRP A 68 11.07 -20.60 5.80
CA TRP A 68 10.26 -20.90 6.99
C TRP A 68 9.17 -21.94 6.74
N LEU A 69 8.61 -21.98 5.54
CA LEU A 69 7.53 -22.90 5.18
C LEU A 69 8.02 -24.21 4.57
N ALA A 70 9.27 -24.29 4.11
CA ALA A 70 9.82 -25.49 3.48
C ALA A 70 9.66 -26.78 4.30
N PRO A 71 9.84 -26.78 5.65
CA PRO A 71 9.61 -27.98 6.45
C PRO A 71 8.15 -28.46 6.52
N VAL A 72 7.18 -27.62 6.14
CA VAL A 72 5.74 -27.90 6.25
C VAL A 72 5.09 -28.08 4.88
N MET A 73 5.53 -27.33 3.87
CA MET A 73 4.97 -27.33 2.52
C MET A 73 6.06 -27.60 1.46
N PRO A 74 6.77 -28.74 1.55
CA PRO A 74 8.05 -28.94 0.87
C PRO A 74 7.97 -28.82 -0.66
N PHE A 75 6.92 -29.35 -1.28
CA PHE A 75 6.73 -29.27 -2.73
C PHE A 75 6.40 -27.85 -3.17
N THR A 76 5.44 -27.20 -2.50
CA THR A 76 4.99 -25.84 -2.84
C THR A 76 6.12 -24.82 -2.71
N THR A 77 6.93 -24.92 -1.66
CA THR A 77 8.07 -24.01 -1.48
C THR A 77 9.20 -24.29 -2.45
N ASP A 78 9.44 -25.54 -2.84
CA ASP A 78 10.50 -25.88 -3.79
C ASP A 78 10.13 -25.42 -5.21
N GLU A 79 8.88 -25.59 -5.61
CA GLU A 79 8.34 -25.04 -6.86
C GLU A 79 8.43 -23.49 -6.87
N ALA A 80 7.92 -22.83 -5.81
CA ALA A 80 7.98 -21.38 -5.70
C ALA A 80 9.41 -20.84 -5.67
N PHE A 81 10.35 -21.57 -5.06
CA PHE A 81 11.77 -21.24 -5.08
C PHE A 81 12.35 -21.26 -6.50
N GLY A 82 11.99 -22.27 -7.30
CA GLY A 82 12.42 -22.42 -8.70
C GLY A 82 11.95 -21.31 -9.65
N GLU A 83 10.92 -20.57 -9.26
CA GLU A 83 10.37 -19.40 -9.99
C GLU A 83 10.72 -18.05 -9.34
N SER A 84 11.43 -18.07 -8.20
CA SER A 84 11.81 -16.86 -7.47
C SER A 84 13.13 -16.25 -7.99
N HIS A 85 13.51 -15.08 -7.46
CA HIS A 85 14.82 -14.47 -7.73
C HIS A 85 15.99 -15.25 -7.15
N LEU A 86 15.74 -16.24 -6.28
CA LEU A 86 16.75 -17.10 -5.67
C LEU A 86 17.08 -18.34 -6.53
N LYS A 87 16.40 -18.48 -7.69
CA LYS A 87 16.65 -19.59 -8.62
C LYS A 87 18.13 -19.68 -8.96
N GLY A 88 18.73 -20.84 -8.70
CA GLY A 88 20.14 -21.10 -8.98
C GLY A 88 21.09 -20.81 -7.82
N GLU A 89 20.62 -20.26 -6.69
CA GLU A 89 21.45 -20.13 -5.47
C GLU A 89 21.74 -21.48 -4.81
N ALA A 90 20.81 -22.43 -4.95
CA ALA A 90 20.96 -23.82 -4.53
C ALA A 90 20.09 -24.75 -5.42
N PRO A 91 20.36 -26.08 -5.43
CA PRO A 91 19.51 -27.03 -6.15
C PRO A 91 18.06 -27.12 -5.65
N SER A 92 17.79 -26.73 -4.41
CA SER A 92 16.47 -26.80 -3.77
C SER A 92 16.42 -25.83 -2.59
N VAL A 93 15.23 -25.34 -2.24
CA VAL A 93 15.00 -24.53 -1.03
C VAL A 93 15.43 -25.27 0.24
N HIS A 94 15.38 -26.60 0.24
CA HIS A 94 15.73 -27.46 1.38
C HIS A 94 17.23 -27.47 1.68
N LEU A 95 18.05 -26.89 0.81
CA LEU A 95 19.49 -26.71 0.99
C LEU A 95 19.88 -25.31 1.45
N LEU A 96 18.90 -24.40 1.61
CA LEU A 96 19.13 -23.06 2.13
C LEU A 96 19.07 -23.05 3.66
N GLN A 97 19.84 -22.14 4.25
CA GLN A 97 19.72 -21.77 5.66
C GLN A 97 18.67 -20.68 5.83
N PHE A 98 18.12 -20.54 7.04
CA PHE A 98 17.24 -19.42 7.34
C PHE A 98 18.02 -18.10 7.20
N PRO A 99 17.49 -17.13 6.44
CA PRO A 99 18.20 -15.88 6.21
C PRO A 99 18.36 -15.11 7.53
N ALA A 100 19.53 -14.53 7.73
CA ALA A 100 19.77 -13.63 8.84
C ALA A 100 18.84 -12.42 8.75
N THR A 101 18.25 -12.01 9.88
CA THR A 101 17.47 -10.79 9.98
C THR A 101 18.33 -9.73 10.66
N PRO A 102 18.62 -8.59 10.00
CA PRO A 102 19.43 -7.54 10.60
C PRO A 102 18.82 -6.99 11.89
N GLU A 103 19.62 -6.83 12.94
CA GLU A 103 19.15 -6.36 14.26
C GLU A 103 18.49 -4.98 14.19
N GLY A 104 18.95 -4.11 13.28
CA GLY A 104 18.40 -2.76 13.11
C GLY A 104 17.03 -2.67 12.44
N TRP A 105 16.42 -3.79 12.02
CA TRP A 105 15.08 -3.76 11.41
C TRP A 105 13.96 -3.63 12.43
N GLN A 106 14.16 -4.12 13.66
CA GLN A 106 13.16 -3.99 14.70
C GLN A 106 13.10 -2.54 15.20
N ASN A 107 11.99 -1.87 14.93
CA ASN A 107 11.79 -0.48 15.32
C ASN A 107 10.45 -0.31 16.06
N PRO A 108 10.44 -0.41 17.41
CA PRO A 108 9.23 -0.28 18.21
C PRO A 108 8.53 1.07 18.07
N GLN A 109 9.29 2.15 17.85
CA GLN A 109 8.74 3.50 17.68
C GLN A 109 7.99 3.61 16.34
N LEU A 110 8.53 3.03 15.28
CA LEU A 110 7.86 2.93 13.98
C LEU A 110 6.62 2.04 14.07
N ALA A 111 6.69 0.90 14.77
CA ALA A 111 5.53 0.04 14.99
C ALA A 111 4.39 0.79 15.70
N ALA A 112 4.69 1.48 16.81
CA ALA A 112 3.70 2.28 17.55
C ALA A 112 3.12 3.43 16.70
N ARG A 113 3.93 4.02 15.80
CA ARG A 113 3.44 5.01 14.83
C ARG A 113 2.45 4.38 13.83
N TRP A 114 2.77 3.21 13.29
CA TRP A 114 1.89 2.52 12.32
C TRP A 114 0.62 1.96 12.96
N GLU A 115 0.64 1.59 14.25
CA GLU A 115 -0.57 1.24 15.00
C GLU A 115 -1.59 2.38 14.99
N LYS A 116 -1.14 3.63 15.14
CA LYS A 116 -2.00 4.83 15.05
C LYS A 116 -2.57 5.01 13.65
N ILE A 117 -1.75 4.85 12.61
CA ILE A 117 -2.18 4.91 11.21
C ILE A 117 -3.25 3.84 10.94
N PHE A 118 -3.03 2.62 11.42
CA PHE A 118 -3.98 1.51 11.24
C PHE A 118 -5.28 1.72 12.01
N ALA A 119 -5.24 2.35 13.18
CA ALA A 119 -6.44 2.74 13.91
C ALA A 119 -7.32 3.67 13.07
N VAL A 120 -6.74 4.70 12.45
CA VAL A 120 -7.46 5.62 11.54
C VAL A 120 -7.93 4.90 10.28
N ARG A 121 -7.05 4.13 9.62
CA ARG A 121 -7.39 3.35 8.41
C ARG A 121 -8.60 2.45 8.65
N ARG A 122 -8.67 1.78 9.80
CA ARG A 122 -9.78 0.89 10.16
C ARG A 122 -11.12 1.63 10.12
N VAL A 123 -11.22 2.81 10.72
CA VAL A 123 -12.44 3.63 10.70
C VAL A 123 -12.80 4.05 9.28
N VAL A 124 -11.81 4.49 8.49
CA VAL A 124 -12.01 4.87 7.07
C VAL A 124 -12.52 3.69 6.26
N THR A 125 -11.87 2.53 6.34
CA THR A 125 -12.30 1.34 5.61
C THR A 125 -13.70 0.87 6.01
N GLY A 126 -14.06 1.01 7.30
CA GLY A 126 -15.42 0.73 7.78
C GLY A 126 -16.45 1.66 7.15
N ALA A 127 -16.15 2.96 7.08
CA ALA A 127 -17.01 3.94 6.42
C ALA A 127 -17.20 3.62 4.93
N LEU A 128 -16.11 3.33 4.22
CA LEU A 128 -16.16 2.99 2.78
C LEU A 128 -16.90 1.67 2.51
N GLU A 129 -16.89 0.72 3.45
CA GLU A 129 -17.67 -0.51 3.32
C GLU A 129 -19.18 -0.25 3.40
N VAL A 130 -19.60 0.68 4.26
CA VAL A 130 -21.01 1.14 4.30
C VAL A 130 -21.40 1.77 2.96
N GLU A 131 -20.53 2.62 2.39
CA GLU A 131 -20.77 3.25 1.08
C GLU A 131 -20.90 2.22 -0.06
N ARG A 132 -20.08 1.16 -0.05
CA ARG A 132 -20.17 0.05 -1.02
C ARG A 132 -21.46 -0.72 -0.86
N ARG A 133 -21.81 -1.11 0.37
CA ARG A 133 -23.04 -1.84 0.68
C ARG A 133 -24.28 -1.07 0.22
N GLU A 134 -24.25 0.24 0.37
CA GLU A 134 -25.33 1.15 -0.02
C GLU A 134 -25.24 1.61 -1.48
N LYS A 135 -24.31 1.02 -2.26
CA LYS A 135 -24.11 1.24 -3.69
C LYS A 135 -23.82 2.70 -4.07
N ARG A 136 -23.30 3.50 -3.13
CA ARG A 136 -22.87 4.88 -3.40
C ARG A 136 -21.54 4.93 -4.13
N ILE A 137 -20.65 3.99 -3.86
CA ILE A 137 -19.38 3.78 -4.58
C ILE A 137 -19.24 2.31 -5.01
N GLY A 138 -18.53 2.06 -6.11
CA GLY A 138 -18.12 0.72 -6.53
C GLY A 138 -16.75 0.32 -5.95
N ALA A 139 -15.74 1.17 -6.16
CA ALA A 139 -14.38 0.99 -5.65
C ALA A 139 -13.98 2.06 -4.63
N SER A 140 -13.06 1.74 -3.71
CA SER A 140 -12.51 2.74 -2.76
C SER A 140 -11.89 3.95 -3.47
N LEU A 141 -11.33 3.75 -4.68
CA LEU A 141 -10.78 4.83 -5.51
C LEU A 141 -11.84 5.86 -5.96
N GLU A 142 -13.13 5.55 -5.90
CA GLU A 142 -14.19 6.54 -6.15
C GLU A 142 -14.41 7.50 -4.98
N ALA A 143 -13.71 7.30 -3.86
CA ALA A 143 -13.85 8.12 -2.66
C ALA A 143 -12.66 9.07 -2.44
N ALA A 144 -12.94 10.16 -1.72
CA ALA A 144 -11.99 11.12 -1.19
C ALA A 144 -12.41 11.51 0.24
N PRO A 145 -12.34 10.61 1.23
CA PRO A 145 -12.90 10.84 2.56
C PRO A 145 -12.27 12.04 3.28
N LYS A 146 -13.12 12.78 4.00
CA LYS A 146 -12.69 13.73 5.02
C LYS A 146 -12.72 13.03 6.38
N VAL A 147 -11.59 13.00 7.07
CA VAL A 147 -11.39 12.31 8.35
C VAL A 147 -11.09 13.35 9.41
N ILE A 148 -12.00 13.48 10.36
CA ILE A 148 -11.88 14.39 11.50
C ILE A 148 -11.34 13.58 12.67
N ILE A 149 -10.28 14.08 13.31
CA ILE A 149 -9.57 13.38 14.36
C ILE A 149 -9.35 14.34 15.54
N ALA A 150 -9.78 13.93 16.73
CA ALA A 150 -9.59 14.70 17.96
C ALA A 150 -8.15 14.60 18.49
N ASP A 151 -7.60 13.39 18.52
CA ASP A 151 -6.24 13.15 19.01
C ASP A 151 -5.19 13.58 17.96
N LYS A 152 -4.44 14.64 18.28
CA LYS A 152 -3.35 15.13 17.44
C LYS A 152 -2.32 14.04 17.14
N ALA A 153 -2.06 13.13 18.08
CA ALA A 153 -1.06 12.09 17.91
C ALA A 153 -1.40 11.11 16.79
N LEU A 154 -2.69 10.93 16.48
CA LEU A 154 -3.15 10.13 15.34
C LEU A 154 -2.95 10.85 14.01
N ILE A 155 -3.11 12.18 13.96
CA ILE A 155 -2.83 12.98 12.76
C ILE A 155 -1.33 13.04 12.50
N ASP A 156 -0.54 13.34 13.53
CA ASP A 156 0.92 13.46 13.43
C ASP A 156 1.56 12.15 12.97
N ALA A 157 0.93 11.00 13.24
CA ALA A 157 1.39 9.72 12.74
C ALA A 157 1.46 9.66 11.19
N PHE A 158 0.67 10.47 10.48
CA PHE A 158 0.67 10.55 9.01
C PHE A 158 1.73 11.52 8.45
N GLU A 159 2.57 12.16 9.27
CA GLU A 159 3.58 13.11 8.77
C GLU A 159 4.56 12.44 7.77
N GLY A 160 4.59 12.93 6.54
CA GLY A 160 5.41 12.34 5.46
C GLY A 160 4.80 11.08 4.82
N GLU A 161 3.58 10.69 5.20
CA GLU A 161 2.83 9.60 4.58
C GLU A 161 1.65 10.14 3.76
N ASN A 162 1.32 9.45 2.66
CA ASN A 162 0.15 9.79 1.87
C ASN A 162 -1.07 9.01 2.38
N ALA A 163 -1.97 9.69 3.08
CA ALA A 163 -3.18 9.09 3.64
C ALA A 163 -4.09 8.44 2.58
N ALA A 164 -4.20 9.04 1.38
CA ALA A 164 -5.04 8.50 0.30
C ALA A 164 -4.49 7.16 -0.22
N ASP A 165 -3.16 7.02 -0.33
CA ASP A 165 -2.53 5.74 -0.69
C ASP A 165 -2.81 4.66 0.37
N ILE A 166 -2.73 5.01 1.66
CA ILE A 166 -2.96 4.08 2.77
C ILE A 166 -4.44 3.65 2.87
N PHE A 167 -5.37 4.55 2.57
CA PHE A 167 -6.80 4.26 2.54
C PHE A 167 -7.27 3.66 1.22
N ILE A 168 -6.42 3.66 0.19
CA ILE A 168 -6.72 3.17 -1.17
C ILE A 168 -7.86 4.00 -1.78
N THR A 169 -7.78 5.32 -1.63
CA THR A 169 -8.73 6.31 -2.12
C THR A 169 -8.05 7.27 -3.10
N SER A 170 -8.83 8.05 -3.84
CA SER A 170 -8.27 9.05 -4.77
C SER A 170 -7.88 10.36 -4.09
N GLY A 171 -8.43 10.62 -2.91
CA GLY A 171 -8.03 11.71 -2.03
C GLY A 171 -8.25 11.32 -0.58
N ALA A 172 -7.72 12.11 0.34
CA ALA A 172 -8.01 12.01 1.76
C ALA A 172 -7.67 13.36 2.40
N GLU A 173 -8.57 13.88 3.22
CA GLU A 173 -8.32 15.08 4.02
C GLU A 173 -8.32 14.68 5.50
N LEU A 174 -7.21 14.90 6.21
CA LEU A 174 -7.13 14.71 7.66
C LEU A 174 -7.26 16.08 8.34
N VAL A 175 -8.23 16.22 9.24
CA VAL A 175 -8.51 17.48 9.94
C VAL A 175 -8.52 17.26 11.44
N GLN A 176 -7.81 18.11 12.19
CA GLN A 176 -7.88 18.12 13.64
C GLN A 176 -9.10 18.92 14.11
N ALA A 177 -9.99 18.28 14.87
CA ALA A 177 -11.07 18.96 15.59
C ALA A 177 -11.55 18.13 16.78
N ALA A 178 -12.06 18.80 17.82
CA ALA A 178 -12.55 18.14 19.02
C ALA A 178 -13.80 17.26 18.76
N GLU A 179 -14.60 17.62 17.76
CA GLU A 179 -15.84 16.92 17.40
C GLU A 179 -15.99 16.81 15.89
N GLY A 180 -16.63 15.73 15.44
CA GLY A 180 -17.03 15.52 14.05
C GLY A 180 -18.45 16.01 13.77
N PRO A 181 -18.80 16.24 12.50
CA PRO A 181 -20.15 16.66 12.13
C PRO A 181 -21.19 15.57 12.42
N ALA A 182 -22.43 15.98 12.66
CA ALA A 182 -23.55 15.06 12.85
C ALA A 182 -23.70 14.12 11.64
N GLY A 183 -23.86 12.83 11.90
CA GLY A 183 -24.01 11.80 10.87
C GLY A 183 -22.70 11.29 10.25
N ALA A 184 -21.54 11.76 10.68
CA ALA A 184 -20.27 11.16 10.30
C ALA A 184 -20.16 9.72 10.84
N PHE A 185 -19.48 8.85 10.08
CA PHE A 185 -19.24 7.48 10.48
C PHE A 185 -18.22 7.40 11.61
N THR A 186 -18.47 6.54 12.59
CA THR A 186 -17.58 6.29 13.74
C THR A 186 -17.57 4.80 14.08
N LEU A 187 -16.53 4.33 14.77
CA LEU A 187 -16.52 3.00 15.39
C LEU A 187 -16.53 3.12 16.92
N PRO A 188 -17.32 2.29 17.65
CA PRO A 188 -17.41 2.36 19.11
C PRO A 188 -16.07 2.17 19.84
N ASP A 189 -15.16 1.40 19.25
CA ASP A 189 -13.84 1.07 19.78
C ASP A 189 -12.72 1.97 19.22
N ALA A 190 -13.07 3.04 18.50
CA ALA A 190 -12.16 4.11 18.07
C ALA A 190 -12.81 5.48 18.25
N PRO A 191 -13.06 5.92 19.50
CA PRO A 191 -13.61 7.24 19.78
C PRO A 191 -12.67 8.35 19.30
N GLY A 192 -13.23 9.50 18.95
CA GLY A 192 -12.44 10.65 18.51
C GLY A 192 -12.01 10.61 17.04
N ILE A 193 -12.53 9.66 16.24
CA ILE A 193 -12.31 9.57 14.79
C ILE A 193 -13.66 9.54 14.09
N TRP A 194 -13.91 10.53 13.23
CA TRP A 194 -15.11 10.64 12.42
C TRP A 194 -14.76 10.67 10.94
N VAL A 195 -15.47 9.89 10.15
CA VAL A 195 -15.27 9.82 8.70
C VAL A 195 -16.50 10.32 7.99
N VAL A 196 -16.31 11.32 7.14
CA VAL A 196 -17.31 11.77 6.17
C VAL A 196 -16.88 11.21 4.81
N PRO A 197 -17.53 10.14 4.31
CA PRO A 197 -17.27 9.66 2.98
C PRO A 197 -17.68 10.72 1.96
N GLN A 198 -16.79 11.00 1.00
CA GLN A 198 -17.08 11.89 -0.11
C GLN A 198 -16.67 11.18 -1.40
N LYS A 199 -17.37 11.45 -2.50
CA LYS A 199 -16.91 11.00 -3.82
C LYS A 199 -15.71 11.83 -4.24
N ALA A 200 -14.73 11.16 -4.83
CA ALA A 200 -13.64 11.83 -5.49
C ALA A 200 -14.15 12.62 -6.71
N THR A 201 -13.58 13.80 -6.93
CA THR A 201 -13.94 14.71 -8.02
C THR A 201 -13.00 14.54 -9.22
N GLY A 202 -13.35 15.16 -10.35
CA GLY A 202 -12.55 15.11 -11.57
C GLY A 202 -12.83 13.86 -12.41
N ILE A 203 -11.83 13.40 -13.16
CA ILE A 203 -11.95 12.27 -14.09
C ILE A 203 -11.17 11.06 -13.60
N LYS A 204 -11.64 9.86 -13.95
CA LYS A 204 -10.94 8.61 -13.66
C LYS A 204 -9.72 8.46 -14.58
N CYS A 205 -8.53 8.37 -13.99
CA CYS A 205 -7.31 8.02 -14.68
C CYS A 205 -7.42 6.63 -15.34
N ARG A 206 -7.08 6.53 -16.63
CA ARG A 206 -7.15 5.24 -17.35
C ARG A 206 -6.10 4.21 -16.93
N ARG A 207 -5.05 4.63 -16.21
CA ARG A 207 -3.94 3.77 -15.77
C ARG A 207 -4.08 3.33 -14.31
N SER A 208 -4.04 4.27 -13.36
CA SER A 208 -4.16 3.97 -11.92
C SER A 208 -5.59 3.88 -11.39
N TRP A 209 -6.60 4.28 -12.18
CA TRP A 209 -8.01 4.37 -11.77
C TRP A 209 -8.30 5.38 -10.66
N LYS A 210 -7.30 6.16 -10.23
CA LYS A 210 -7.48 7.32 -9.36
C LYS A 210 -8.24 8.43 -10.08
N TYR A 211 -9.11 9.11 -9.35
CA TYR A 211 -9.78 10.31 -9.79
C TYR A 211 -8.88 11.51 -9.54
N PHE A 212 -8.75 12.38 -10.54
CA PHE A 212 -7.87 13.54 -10.47
C PHE A 212 -8.46 14.72 -11.25
N ASP A 213 -8.00 15.93 -10.93
CA ASP A 213 -8.37 17.13 -11.65
C ASP A 213 -7.70 17.13 -13.05
N PRO A 214 -8.47 17.06 -14.16
CA PRO A 214 -7.92 17.06 -15.50
C PRO A 214 -7.13 18.34 -15.82
N ALA A 215 -7.33 19.45 -15.11
CA ALA A 215 -6.54 20.66 -15.29
C ALA A 215 -5.06 20.47 -14.89
N THR A 216 -4.76 19.46 -14.07
CA THR A 216 -3.38 19.12 -13.66
C THR A 216 -2.69 18.17 -14.64
N ALA A 217 -3.41 17.62 -15.63
CA ALA A 217 -2.90 16.62 -16.54
C ALA A 217 -1.73 17.15 -17.39
N ASP A 218 -0.83 16.24 -17.75
CA ASP A 218 0.13 16.53 -18.80
C ASP A 218 -0.60 16.68 -20.14
N PRO A 219 -0.36 17.75 -20.94
CA PRO A 219 -1.08 17.93 -22.20
C PRO A 219 -0.93 16.77 -23.19
N ALA A 220 0.19 16.04 -23.13
CA ALA A 220 0.40 14.85 -23.97
C ALA A 220 -0.40 13.61 -23.49
N PHE A 221 -0.86 13.63 -22.24
CA PHE A 221 -1.55 12.51 -21.58
C PHE A 221 -2.75 13.00 -20.76
N PRO A 222 -3.80 13.53 -21.42
CA PRO A 222 -4.90 14.26 -20.76
C PRO A 222 -5.84 13.37 -19.91
N ASP A 223 -5.75 12.04 -20.03
CA ASP A 223 -6.65 11.08 -19.41
C ASP A 223 -5.99 10.23 -18.30
N ILE A 224 -4.76 10.59 -17.90
CA ILE A 224 -4.03 9.95 -16.80
C ILE A 224 -3.42 10.97 -15.84
N THR A 225 -3.13 10.53 -14.61
CA THR A 225 -2.53 11.41 -13.60
C THR A 225 -1.13 11.87 -14.02
N PRO A 226 -0.65 13.03 -13.52
CA PRO A 226 0.72 13.50 -13.80
C PRO A 226 1.80 12.47 -13.45
N ARG A 227 1.62 11.75 -12.34
CA ARG A 227 2.49 10.63 -11.94
C ARG A 227 2.49 9.52 -13.01
N ASP A 228 1.32 9.11 -13.45
CA ASP A 228 1.21 8.01 -14.41
C ASP A 228 1.81 8.42 -15.77
N ALA A 229 1.72 9.70 -16.13
CA ALA A 229 2.38 10.26 -17.31
C ALA A 229 3.91 10.23 -17.21
N LEU A 230 4.51 10.50 -16.04
CA LEU A 230 5.96 10.35 -15.84
C LEU A 230 6.43 8.93 -16.16
N ALA A 231 5.70 7.92 -15.68
CA ALA A 231 6.03 6.52 -15.93
C ALA A 231 5.87 6.12 -17.39
N VAL A 232 4.87 6.64 -18.12
CA VAL A 232 4.73 6.43 -19.56
C VAL A 232 5.87 7.10 -20.33
N LYS A 233 6.16 8.38 -20.05
CA LYS A 233 7.28 9.10 -20.66
C LYS A 233 8.64 8.40 -20.44
N ALA A 234 8.85 7.86 -19.24
CA ALA A 234 10.06 7.11 -18.93
C ALA A 234 10.19 5.82 -19.76
N TRP A 235 9.07 5.18 -20.07
CA TRP A 235 9.01 4.02 -20.95
C TRP A 235 9.29 4.41 -22.41
N ASP A 236 8.66 5.48 -22.90
CA ASP A 236 8.85 5.96 -24.28
C ASP A 236 10.29 6.35 -24.58
N LYS A 237 11.06 6.81 -23.59
CA LYS A 237 12.51 7.09 -23.74
C LYS A 237 13.39 5.86 -24.00
N LEU A 238 12.86 4.64 -23.86
CA LEU A 238 13.61 3.41 -24.11
C LEU A 238 13.58 2.95 -25.58
N GLY A 239 12.71 3.52 -26.43
CA GLY A 239 12.53 3.16 -27.83
C GLY A 239 11.91 4.29 -28.64
#